data_AF-A0A6P0XYK1-F1
#
_entry.id   AF-A0A6P0XYK1-F1
#
_cell.length_a   1.000
_cell.length_b   1.000
_cell.length_c   1.000
_cell.angle_alpha   90.00
_cell.angle_beta   90.00
_cell.angle_gamma   90.00
#
_symmetry.space_group_name_H-M   'P 1'
#
loop_
_entity.id
_entity.type
_entity.pdbx_description
1 polymer ?
#
loop_
_entity_poly.entity_id
_entity_poly.type
_entity_poly.pdbx_seq_one_letter_code
_entity_poly.pdbx_strand_id
1 'polypeptide(L)'
;MCVTHEKHCSQIVFVVPKLEGDTKHPVVEGLYPGGSSSGSAAIVGGDVVHDAIGTDTGGSIRHPAAVCGRTGLKPTFGRTSN
;
A
#
# COMPACT_ATOMS: atom_id res chain seq x y z
N MET A 1 24.97 7.62 9.09
CA MET A 1 25.11 7.84 7.63
C MET A 1 23.85 8.56 7.18
N CYS A 2 24.02 9.83 6.81
CA CYS A 2 22.96 10.72 6.33
C CYS A 2 23.03 10.72 4.81
N VAL A 3 21.97 10.33 4.11
CA VAL A 3 21.57 10.94 2.82
C VAL A 3 20.06 10.76 2.62
N THR A 4 19.26 11.74 3.01
CA THR A 4 18.07 12.15 2.24
C THR A 4 18.00 13.67 2.27
N HIS A 5 18.80 14.27 1.39
CA HIS A 5 18.77 15.70 1.14
C HIS A 5 17.64 16.00 0.15
N GLU A 6 16.68 16.80 0.60
CA GLU A 6 15.81 17.69 -0.19
C GLU A 6 15.17 17.14 -1.47
N LYS A 7 13.83 17.03 -1.50
CA LYS A 7 12.97 17.92 -2.32
C LYS A 7 11.49 17.79 -1.88
N HIS A 8 10.91 18.95 -1.57
CA HIS A 8 9.49 19.31 -1.62
C HIS A 8 8.50 18.68 -0.62
N CYS A 9 8.05 19.55 0.30
CA CYS A 9 6.73 19.56 0.93
C CYS A 9 6.26 18.24 1.57
N SER A 10 6.35 18.19 2.90
CA SER A 10 5.78 17.19 3.81
C SER A 10 4.24 17.17 3.80
N GLN A 11 3.63 17.08 2.62
CA GLN A 11 2.25 16.63 2.47
C GLN A 11 2.30 15.11 2.63
N ILE A 12 1.64 14.58 3.64
CA ILE A 12 1.32 13.15 3.68
C ILE A 12 0.38 12.90 2.49
N VAL A 13 0.95 12.54 1.34
CA VAL A 13 0.18 12.19 0.16
C VAL A 13 -0.25 10.74 0.34
N PHE A 14 -1.51 10.56 0.72
CA PHE A 14 -2.13 9.24 0.70
C PHE A 14 -2.39 8.84 -0.75
N VAL A 15 -1.56 7.93 -1.28
CA VAL A 15 -1.70 7.48 -2.67
C VAL A 15 -2.77 6.39 -2.76
N VAL A 16 -3.66 6.52 -3.73
CA VAL A 16 -4.67 5.50 -4.09
C VAL A 16 -4.29 4.92 -5.46
N PRO A 17 -3.32 4.00 -5.53
CA PRO A 17 -2.83 3.53 -6.81
C PRO A 17 -3.86 2.60 -7.46
N LYS A 18 -4.41 3.05 -8.61
CA LYS A 18 -5.06 2.18 -9.58
C LYS A 18 -3.99 1.81 -10.62
N LEU A 19 -3.26 0.72 -10.39
CA LEU A 19 -2.31 0.23 -11.38
C LEU A 19 -3.09 -0.58 -12.43
N GLU A 20 -3.09 -0.16 -13.70
CA GLU A 20 -3.57 -1.00 -14.79
C GLU A 20 -2.59 -2.17 -15.04
N GLY A 21 -3.13 -3.39 -15.16
CA GLY A 21 -2.36 -4.63 -15.34
C GLY A 21 -2.12 -5.40 -14.05
N ASP A 22 -1.45 -6.56 -14.16
CA ASP A 22 -1.14 -7.40 -13.01
C ASP A 22 -0.14 -6.70 -12.09
N THR A 23 -0.56 -6.38 -10.87
CA THR A 23 0.35 -5.89 -9.84
C THR A 23 1.37 -6.98 -9.50
N LYS A 24 2.65 -6.62 -9.42
CA LYS A 24 3.72 -7.54 -9.02
C LYS A 24 4.06 -7.37 -7.56
N HIS A 25 4.48 -8.45 -6.91
CA HIS A 25 5.02 -8.37 -5.57
C HIS A 25 6.34 -7.58 -5.56
N PRO A 26 6.55 -6.67 -4.58
CA PRO A 26 7.63 -5.68 -4.62
C PRO A 26 9.03 -6.26 -4.41
N VAL A 27 9.16 -7.37 -3.66
CA VAL A 27 10.46 -7.97 -3.30
C VAL A 27 10.74 -9.27 -4.08
N VAL A 28 9.78 -10.21 -4.03
CA VAL A 28 9.88 -11.51 -4.70
C VAL A 28 9.19 -11.47 -6.08
N GLU A 29 9.95 -11.68 -7.15
CA GLU A 29 9.40 -11.75 -8.51
C GLU A 29 8.50 -12.99 -8.69
N GLY A 30 7.39 -12.83 -9.41
CA GLY A 30 6.44 -13.92 -9.68
C GLY A 30 5.51 -14.27 -8.52
N LEU A 31 5.74 -13.73 -7.32
CA LEU A 31 4.83 -13.89 -6.20
C LEU A 31 3.59 -12.99 -6.39
N TYR A 32 2.43 -13.53 -6.04
CA TYR A 32 1.18 -12.78 -6.03
C TYR A 32 1.21 -11.74 -4.90
N PRO A 33 0.88 -10.45 -5.13
CA PRO A 33 0.94 -9.40 -4.10
C PRO A 33 -0.29 -9.35 -3.16
N GLY A 34 -1.27 -10.25 -3.32
CA GLY A 34 -2.55 -10.17 -2.60
C GLY A 34 -3.53 -9.18 -3.24
N GLY A 35 -4.78 -9.14 -2.75
CA GLY A 35 -5.79 -8.21 -3.26
C GLY A 35 -6.96 -8.00 -2.29
N SER A 36 -7.87 -7.05 -2.57
CA SER A 36 -7.96 -6.22 -3.78
C SER A 36 -7.06 -4.98 -3.80
N SER A 37 -6.49 -4.54 -2.67
CA SER A 37 -5.59 -3.37 -2.62
C SER A 37 -4.13 -3.74 -2.97
N SER A 38 -3.96 -4.51 -4.05
CA SER A 38 -2.66 -5.03 -4.51
C SER A 38 -1.67 -3.90 -4.78
N GLY A 39 -2.10 -2.89 -5.54
CA GLY A 39 -1.29 -1.73 -5.90
C GLY A 39 -0.83 -0.97 -4.66
N SER A 40 -1.74 -0.72 -3.71
CA SER A 40 -1.43 0.02 -2.48
C SER A 40 -0.34 -0.69 -1.67
N ALA A 41 -0.47 -2.00 -1.48
CA ALA A 41 0.52 -2.78 -0.74
C ALA A 41 1.85 -2.92 -1.49
N ALA A 42 1.83 -3.01 -2.82
CA ALA A 42 3.05 -3.13 -3.63
C ALA A 42 3.85 -1.82 -3.65
N ILE A 43 3.22 -0.65 -3.79
CA ILE A 43 3.96 0.63 -3.84
C ILE A 43 4.53 1.02 -2.46
N VAL A 44 3.81 0.72 -1.38
CA VAL A 44 4.32 0.89 -0.02
C VAL A 44 5.39 -0.16 0.24
N GLY A 45 5.16 -1.39 -0.20
CA GLY A 45 6.09 -2.51 -0.14
C GLY A 45 7.44 -2.26 -0.82
N GLY A 46 7.43 -1.50 -1.92
CA GLY A 46 8.61 -1.08 -2.68
C GLY A 46 9.15 0.31 -2.30
N ASP A 47 8.70 0.89 -1.19
CA ASP A 47 9.13 2.20 -0.65
C ASP A 47 9.01 3.37 -1.64
N VAL A 48 8.05 3.28 -2.58
CA VAL A 48 7.72 4.37 -3.52
C VAL A 48 6.95 5.49 -2.82
N VAL A 49 6.14 5.12 -1.82
CA VAL A 49 5.35 6.03 -0.99
C VAL A 49 5.42 5.57 0.47
N HIS A 50 5.19 6.50 1.41
CA HIS A 50 5.12 6.16 2.83
C HIS A 50 3.85 5.39 3.20
N ASP A 51 2.69 5.86 2.74
CA ASP A 51 1.38 5.29 3.06
C ASP A 51 0.46 5.29 1.84
N ALA A 52 -0.49 4.35 1.81
CA ALA A 52 -1.50 4.23 0.77
C ALA A 52 -2.88 3.91 1.35
N ILE A 53 -3.93 4.33 0.66
CA ILE A 53 -5.32 4.03 1.04
C ILE A 53 -5.82 2.85 0.21
N GLY A 54 -6.67 2.03 0.83
CA GLY A 54 -7.40 0.95 0.19
C GLY A 54 -8.75 0.75 0.86
N THR A 55 -9.48 -0.27 0.42
CA THR A 55 -10.76 -0.67 1.03
C THR A 55 -10.63 -2.08 1.56
N ASP A 56 -11.29 -2.37 2.70
CA ASP A 56 -11.25 -3.68 3.35
C ASP A 56 -12.68 -4.12 3.70
N THR A 57 -13.32 -4.81 2.75
CA THR A 57 -14.62 -5.45 2.98
C THR A 57 -14.44 -6.82 3.64
N GLY A 58 -13.56 -7.66 3.07
CA GLY A 58 -13.29 -9.02 3.54
C GLY A 58 -11.84 -9.27 3.95
N GLY A 59 -10.97 -8.26 3.91
CA GLY A 59 -9.52 -8.42 4.06
C GLY A 59 -8.68 -7.71 3.03
N SER A 60 -9.28 -6.91 2.16
CA SER A 60 -8.60 -6.32 1.00
C SER A 60 -7.51 -5.28 1.30
N ILE A 61 -7.31 -4.87 2.57
CA ILE A 61 -6.10 -4.15 3.03
C ILE A 61 -5.16 -5.11 3.76
N ARG A 62 -5.71 -5.92 4.68
CA ARG A 62 -4.90 -6.80 5.54
C ARG A 62 -4.20 -7.93 4.80
N HIS A 63 -4.89 -8.55 3.84
CA HIS A 63 -4.35 -9.64 3.02
C HIS A 63 -3.15 -9.18 2.17
N PRO A 64 -3.25 -8.13 1.32
CA PRO A 64 -2.11 -7.69 0.54
C PRO A 64 -1.00 -7.07 1.42
N ALA A 65 -1.34 -6.48 2.57
CA ALA A 65 -0.32 -6.01 3.52
C ALA A 65 0.49 -7.17 4.11
N ALA A 66 -0.15 -8.27 4.52
CA ALA A 66 0.54 -9.45 5.01
C ALA A 66 1.45 -10.09 3.95
N VAL A 67 0.99 -10.10 2.70
CA VAL A 67 1.72 -10.67 1.57
C VAL A 67 2.94 -9.81 1.19
N CYS A 68 2.77 -8.48 1.09
CA CYS A 68 3.85 -7.55 0.74
C CYS A 68 4.72 -7.12 1.94
N GLY A 69 4.55 -7.71 3.12
CA GLY A 69 5.36 -7.44 4.31
C GLY A 69 5.15 -6.05 4.93
N ARG A 70 3.92 -5.52 4.88
CA ARG A 70 3.55 -4.21 5.43
C ARG A 70 2.41 -4.33 6.45
N THR A 71 2.18 -3.27 7.22
CA THR A 71 1.08 -3.23 8.18
C THR A 71 -0.20 -2.74 7.50
N GLY A 72 -1.30 -3.49 7.63
CA GLY A 72 -2.61 -3.11 7.11
C GLY A 72 -3.58 -2.72 8.23
N LEU A 73 -4.08 -1.49 8.20
CA LEU A 73 -5.04 -0.99 9.20
C LEU A 73 -6.47 -1.03 8.66
N LYS A 74 -7.34 -1.78 9.34
CA LYS A 74 -8.78 -1.75 9.11
C LYS A 74 -9.47 -1.05 10.28
N PRO A 75 -9.98 0.19 10.11
CA PRO A 75 -10.71 0.89 11.14
C PRO A 75 -11.93 0.11 11.66
N THR A 76 -12.46 0.53 12.80
CA THR A 76 -13.78 0.07 13.25
C THR A 76 -14.83 0.51 12.23
N PHE A 77 -15.83 -0.35 11.98
CA PHE A 77 -16.89 -0.03 11.02
C PHE A 77 -17.55 1.32 11.35
N GLY A 78 -17.77 2.17 10.33
CA GLY A 78 -18.33 3.51 10.49
C GLY A 78 -17.35 4.61 10.94
N ARG A 79 -16.06 4.29 11.18
CA ARG A 79 -15.03 5.31 11.48
C ARG A 79 -14.51 6.06 10.26
N THR A 80 -14.69 5.51 9.07
CA THR A 80 -14.29 6.13 7.80
C THR A 80 -15.51 6.32 6.93
N SER A 81 -15.53 7.40 6.14
CA SER A 81 -16.46 7.54 5.04
C SER A 81 -16.22 6.43 4.02
N ASN A 82 -17.30 5.87 3.48
CA ASN A 82 -17.25 4.87 2.42
C ASN A 82 -17.30 5.55 1.04
#